data_AF-A0A1S3J1H9-F1
#
_entry.id   AF-A0A1S3J1H9-F1
#
_cell.length_a   1.000
_cell.length_b   1.000
_cell.length_c   1.000
_cell.angle_alpha   90.00
_cell.angle_beta   90.00
_cell.angle_gamma   90.00
#
_symmetry.space_group_name_H-M   'P 1'
#
loop_
_entity.id
_entity.type
_entity.pdbx_description
1 polymer ?
#
loop_
_entity_poly.entity_id
_entity_poly.type
_entity_poly.pdbx_seq_one_letter_code
_entity_poly.pdbx_strand_id
1 'polypeptide(L)'
;MAFFVVKSIISFFVFQVAVRNVMCAVDRTVEAKVSGTAVVEAVVDRIQSSGIFPDDKLFLRRIAYVESKDGTDSNTYRDNYFGGIWQVDRIGFESTQDTSSHPGLTSKFEAIRTKFNIDWTTVSWSDLQKPLYSGLAARLFLSNINQVIPRDISGQATYWKRYYNSNSGAGTEQKFIDDVTELEKQSKCDILRADLVFVLDSSGSVGASNFQQMLTFVQNVVNSMEVGLDKIRVGLIKYSSSSLIEFDLNDYTNNASVIQRIGNVNYIGGGTATHLGLSSLVNVMKSSGRQNVTGTPQIGIVITDGRSNSKPLTVQYAERVHENDIIVFAVGVTTGIDYSELQSIASDPDSKYVFDLTDFTDFSSFKSEIEARTCKVSTEVNAEAEITGTLKKDQAAYFTFAASVESGATIKVAMTAGQTSMYASYTTSNPSPAFYDHKLDSDTSKGFYDFYIPPPPSLSRVRRDVSNSTANSTVSLYTSIYGTGTGDTNTFKITMYVGQENFGGSGTVSGCLKNIALAVLLCMMVYS
;
A
#
# COMPACT_ATOMS: atom_id res chain seq x y z
N MET A 1 -27.40 50.30 -14.76
CA MET A 1 -25.99 50.53 -14.37
C MET A 1 -25.48 49.54 -13.32
N ALA A 2 -26.28 49.11 -12.33
CA ALA A 2 -25.86 48.10 -11.33
C ALA A 2 -25.56 46.70 -11.92
N PHE A 3 -26.21 46.30 -13.01
CA PHE A 3 -25.99 45.00 -13.66
C PHE A 3 -24.64 44.86 -14.41
N PHE A 4 -24.01 45.97 -14.80
CA PHE A 4 -22.71 45.95 -15.49
C PHE A 4 -21.53 45.86 -14.51
N VAL A 5 -21.67 46.39 -13.29
CA VAL A 5 -20.63 46.37 -12.26
C VAL A 5 -20.45 44.96 -11.68
N VAL A 6 -21.54 44.21 -11.51
CA VAL A 6 -21.50 42.84 -10.97
C VAL A 6 -20.87 41.84 -11.95
N LYS A 7 -21.09 42.00 -13.26
CA LYS A 7 -20.43 41.16 -14.29
C LYS A 7 -18.93 41.41 -14.38
N SER A 8 -18.47 42.66 -14.24
CA SER A 8 -17.04 42.98 -14.24
C SER A 8 -16.31 42.47 -12.98
N ILE A 9 -16.94 42.51 -11.80
CA ILE A 9 -16.34 42.01 -10.56
C ILE A 9 -16.27 40.48 -10.54
N ILE A 10 -17.32 39.79 -11.02
CA ILE A 10 -17.30 38.32 -11.16
C ILE A 10 -16.29 37.88 -12.21
N SER A 11 -16.16 38.60 -13.34
CA SER A 11 -15.16 38.29 -14.35
C SER A 11 -13.72 38.52 -13.85
N PHE A 12 -13.49 39.51 -12.97
CA PHE A 12 -12.17 39.77 -12.39
C PHE A 12 -11.82 38.79 -11.26
N PHE A 13 -12.80 38.35 -10.46
CA PHE A 13 -12.61 37.31 -9.43
C PHE A 13 -12.46 35.91 -10.04
N VAL A 14 -13.20 35.58 -11.10
CA VAL A 14 -13.01 34.32 -11.83
C VAL A 14 -11.63 34.31 -12.52
N PHE A 15 -11.14 35.47 -13.00
CA PHE A 15 -9.79 35.58 -13.54
C PHE A 15 -8.71 35.50 -12.45
N GLN A 16 -8.89 36.10 -11.26
CA GLN A 16 -7.94 35.97 -10.14
C GLN A 16 -7.93 34.58 -9.49
N VAL A 17 -9.06 33.88 -9.46
CA VAL A 17 -9.16 32.50 -8.95
C VAL A 17 -8.64 31.50 -9.98
N ALA A 18 -8.85 31.74 -11.29
CA ALA A 18 -8.25 30.93 -12.35
C ALA A 18 -6.73 31.16 -12.46
N VAL A 19 -6.23 32.38 -12.18
CA VAL A 19 -4.79 32.68 -12.21
C VAL A 19 -4.06 32.26 -10.92
N ARG A 20 -4.77 31.97 -9.83
CA ARG A 20 -4.15 31.45 -8.59
C ARG A 20 -3.95 29.94 -8.53
N ASN A 21 -4.45 29.16 -9.48
CA ASN A 21 -4.25 27.70 -9.54
C ASN A 21 -3.74 27.19 -10.90
N VAL A 22 -3.10 28.06 -11.70
CA VAL A 22 -2.17 27.62 -12.75
C VAL A 22 -0.74 27.98 -12.31
N MET A 23 -0.34 27.50 -11.13
CA MET A 23 1.05 27.08 -11.03
C MET A 23 1.11 25.78 -11.84
N CYS A 24 1.71 25.82 -13.03
CA CYS A 24 2.16 24.58 -13.67
C CYS A 24 2.95 23.83 -12.60
N ALA A 25 2.46 22.67 -12.16
CA ALA A 25 3.23 21.81 -11.28
C ALA A 25 4.59 21.62 -11.94
N VAL A 26 5.65 22.10 -11.28
CA VAL A 26 7.01 22.00 -11.82
C VAL A 26 7.29 20.52 -12.00
N ASP A 27 7.62 20.11 -13.22
CA ASP A 27 7.96 18.73 -13.53
C ASP A 27 9.31 18.38 -12.89
N ARG A 28 9.24 17.85 -11.67
CA ARG A 28 10.42 17.50 -10.86
C ARG A 28 11.26 16.37 -11.46
N THR A 29 10.74 15.63 -12.43
CA THR A 29 11.46 14.51 -13.04
C THR A 29 12.57 14.97 -14.00
N VAL A 30 12.53 16.22 -14.46
CA VAL A 30 13.55 16.82 -15.35
C VAL A 30 14.44 17.83 -14.62
N GLU A 31 14.24 18.02 -13.31
CA GLU A 31 15.07 18.87 -12.47
C GLU A 31 16.30 18.08 -11.97
N ALA A 32 17.48 18.68 -12.07
CA ALA A 32 18.72 18.01 -11.72
C ALA A 32 18.81 17.74 -10.21
N LYS A 33 19.35 16.57 -9.84
CA LYS A 33 19.63 16.14 -8.46
C LYS A 33 18.38 16.05 -7.56
N VAL A 34 17.19 15.98 -8.14
CA VAL A 34 15.97 15.72 -7.37
C VAL A 34 15.86 14.22 -7.06
N SER A 35 15.64 13.92 -5.80
CA SER A 35 15.55 12.56 -5.26
C SER A 35 14.19 12.29 -4.60
N GLY A 36 13.95 11.02 -4.28
CA GLY A 36 12.83 10.56 -3.47
C GLY A 36 11.86 9.68 -4.26
N THR A 37 11.15 8.84 -3.52
CA THR A 37 10.26 7.82 -4.04
C THR A 37 9.22 8.35 -5.02
N ALA A 38 8.53 9.45 -4.71
CA ALA A 38 7.52 10.04 -5.60
C ALA A 38 8.10 10.48 -6.97
N VAL A 39 9.36 10.91 -7.00
CA VAL A 39 10.04 11.33 -8.23
C VAL A 39 10.41 10.10 -9.06
N VAL A 40 10.92 9.06 -8.41
CA VAL A 40 11.25 7.78 -9.06
C VAL A 40 9.99 7.13 -9.64
N GLU A 41 8.90 7.05 -8.87
CA GLU A 41 7.62 6.53 -9.34
C GLU A 41 7.09 7.30 -10.54
N ALA A 42 7.13 8.64 -10.49
CA ALA A 42 6.73 9.46 -11.63
C ALA A 42 7.57 9.19 -12.89
N VAL A 43 8.89 8.98 -12.75
CA VAL A 43 9.76 8.60 -13.87
C VAL A 43 9.40 7.21 -14.40
N VAL A 44 9.25 6.22 -13.51
CA VAL A 44 8.91 4.83 -13.88
C VAL A 44 7.57 4.78 -14.61
N ASP A 45 6.54 5.44 -14.09
CA ASP A 45 5.21 5.50 -14.71
C ASP A 45 5.25 6.23 -16.06
N ARG A 46 6.01 7.32 -16.20
CA ARG A 46 6.20 8.02 -17.48
C ARG A 46 6.89 7.16 -18.53
N ILE A 47 7.94 6.44 -18.15
CA ILE A 47 8.66 5.53 -19.04
C ILE A 47 7.75 4.38 -19.44
N GLN A 48 7.05 3.76 -18.49
CA GLN A 48 6.16 2.64 -18.76
C GLN A 48 4.99 3.03 -19.68
N SER A 49 4.31 4.14 -19.37
CA SER A 49 3.18 4.65 -20.17
C SER A 49 3.55 5.10 -21.59
N SER A 50 4.84 5.30 -21.87
CA SER A 50 5.31 5.64 -23.22
C SER A 50 5.15 4.51 -24.22
N GLY A 51 5.13 3.26 -23.76
CA GLY A 51 5.10 2.06 -24.61
C GLY A 51 6.38 1.79 -25.41
N ILE A 52 7.47 2.53 -25.15
CA ILE A 52 8.74 2.41 -25.88
C ILE A 52 9.52 1.14 -25.49
N PHE A 53 9.35 0.70 -24.24
CA PHE A 53 10.11 -0.39 -23.65
C PHE A 53 9.18 -1.52 -23.17
N PRO A 54 9.68 -2.77 -23.03
CA PRO A 54 8.93 -3.85 -22.39
C PRO A 54 8.42 -3.48 -20.99
N ASP A 55 7.31 -4.11 -20.57
CA ASP A 55 6.73 -3.93 -19.23
C ASP A 55 7.54 -4.69 -18.16
N ASP A 56 8.57 -4.01 -17.68
CA ASP A 56 9.46 -4.44 -16.60
C ASP A 56 9.66 -3.29 -15.58
N LYS A 57 8.66 -2.42 -15.46
CA LYS A 57 8.64 -1.26 -14.55
C LYS A 57 9.08 -1.60 -13.13
N LEU A 58 8.74 -2.79 -12.64
CA LEU A 58 9.11 -3.26 -11.30
C LEU A 58 10.63 -3.40 -11.17
N PHE A 59 11.30 -3.93 -12.19
CA PHE A 59 12.74 -4.02 -12.19
C PHE A 59 13.38 -2.63 -12.22
N LEU A 60 12.84 -1.70 -13.04
CA LEU A 60 13.31 -0.32 -13.06
C LEU A 60 13.14 0.35 -11.69
N ARG A 61 11.99 0.19 -11.02
CA ARG A 61 11.74 0.71 -9.67
C ARG A 61 12.70 0.13 -8.63
N ARG A 62 12.93 -1.18 -8.68
CA ARG A 62 13.85 -1.90 -7.77
C ARG A 62 15.29 -1.43 -7.95
N ILE A 63 15.79 -1.28 -9.18
CA ILE A 63 17.14 -0.79 -9.44
C ILE A 63 17.34 0.61 -8.84
N ALA A 64 16.38 1.53 -9.01
CA ALA A 64 16.50 2.88 -8.43
C ALA A 64 16.74 2.85 -6.91
N TYR A 65 16.05 1.95 -6.19
CA TYR A 65 16.25 1.82 -4.76
C TYR A 65 17.55 1.09 -4.40
N VAL A 66 17.87 -0.01 -5.09
CA VAL A 66 19.08 -0.83 -4.83
C VAL A 66 20.35 -0.02 -5.09
N GLU A 67 20.35 0.81 -6.13
CA GLU A 67 21.53 1.57 -6.56
C GLU A 67 21.73 2.86 -5.77
N SER A 68 20.64 3.52 -5.35
CA SER A 68 20.75 4.88 -4.78
C SER A 68 19.74 5.23 -3.70
N LYS A 69 18.93 4.27 -3.25
CA LYS A 69 17.81 4.52 -2.31
C LYS A 69 16.91 5.65 -2.82
N ASP A 70 16.47 5.55 -4.08
CA ASP A 70 15.69 6.57 -4.78
C ASP A 70 16.40 7.92 -4.90
N GLY A 71 17.73 7.86 -5.03
CA GLY A 71 18.62 9.01 -5.11
C GLY A 71 18.93 9.70 -3.79
N THR A 72 18.49 9.14 -2.65
CA THR A 72 18.74 9.71 -1.33
C THR A 72 20.10 9.31 -0.74
N ASP A 73 20.76 8.29 -1.30
CA ASP A 73 22.14 7.97 -0.93
C ASP A 73 23.04 9.17 -1.21
N SER A 74 23.84 9.56 -0.20
CA SER A 74 24.78 10.68 -0.28
C SER A 74 25.77 10.62 -1.46
N ASN A 75 26.04 9.42 -1.98
CA ASN A 75 26.94 9.19 -3.11
C ASN A 75 26.24 9.26 -4.48
N THR A 76 24.91 9.35 -4.53
CA THR A 76 24.15 9.29 -5.79
C THR A 76 24.63 10.32 -6.81
N TYR A 77 24.82 11.56 -6.35
CA TYR A 77 25.18 12.71 -7.17
C TYR A 77 26.57 13.27 -6.83
N ARG A 78 27.49 12.41 -6.36
CA ARG A 78 28.85 12.83 -6.04
C ARG A 78 29.56 13.37 -7.28
N ASP A 79 30.43 14.35 -7.07
CA ASP A 79 31.08 15.06 -8.17
C ASP A 79 31.84 14.09 -9.09
N ASN A 80 31.69 14.29 -10.40
CA ASN A 80 32.28 13.48 -11.47
C ASN A 80 31.78 12.02 -11.57
N TYR A 81 30.65 11.67 -10.94
CA TYR A 81 30.08 10.32 -10.95
C TYR A 81 28.60 10.31 -11.38
N PHE A 82 28.30 10.72 -12.61
CA PHE A 82 26.93 11.00 -13.03
C PHE A 82 26.24 9.85 -13.77
N GLY A 83 25.89 8.80 -13.03
CA GLY A 83 24.90 7.78 -13.45
C GLY A 83 23.48 8.03 -12.94
N GLY A 84 23.26 9.12 -12.19
CA GLY A 84 21.96 9.52 -11.64
C GLY A 84 21.35 8.49 -10.68
N ILE A 85 20.03 8.52 -10.49
CA ILE A 85 19.32 7.61 -9.57
C ILE A 85 19.57 6.13 -9.93
N TRP A 86 19.63 5.81 -11.22
CA TRP A 86 19.81 4.44 -11.69
C TRP A 86 21.27 3.99 -11.82
N GLN A 87 22.24 4.86 -11.51
CA GLN A 87 23.68 4.56 -11.48
C GLN A 87 24.21 3.84 -12.74
N VAL A 88 23.67 4.16 -13.93
CA VAL A 88 24.26 3.69 -15.19
C VAL A 88 25.67 4.25 -15.29
N ASP A 89 26.68 3.41 -15.42
CA ASP A 89 28.06 3.89 -15.53
C ASP A 89 28.32 4.55 -16.90
N ARG A 90 29.49 5.17 -17.03
CA ARG A 90 29.82 5.94 -18.23
C ARG A 90 29.87 5.09 -19.50
N ILE A 91 30.39 3.87 -19.39
CA ILE A 91 30.49 2.94 -20.51
C ILE A 91 29.08 2.49 -20.92
N GLY A 92 28.22 2.18 -19.94
CA GLY A 92 26.82 1.87 -20.14
C GLY A 92 26.08 3.00 -20.85
N PHE A 93 26.26 4.25 -20.41
CA PHE A 93 25.66 5.41 -21.07
C PHE A 93 26.14 5.58 -22.51
N GLU A 94 27.45 5.52 -22.76
CA GLU A 94 28.01 5.63 -24.11
C GLU A 94 27.45 4.54 -25.04
N SER A 95 27.23 3.32 -24.54
CA SER A 95 26.57 2.24 -25.30
C SER A 95 25.11 2.55 -25.67
N THR A 96 24.42 3.39 -24.90
CA THR A 96 23.04 3.81 -25.22
C THR A 96 22.97 4.75 -26.42
N GLN A 97 24.10 5.26 -26.90
CA GLN A 97 24.21 6.13 -28.08
C GLN A 97 24.87 5.40 -29.26
N ASP A 98 25.40 4.19 -29.07
CA ASP A 98 26.02 3.39 -30.13
C ASP A 98 24.98 2.60 -30.95
N THR A 99 24.37 3.29 -31.91
CA THR A 99 23.44 2.67 -32.87
C THR A 99 24.12 1.72 -33.85
N SER A 100 25.45 1.76 -33.96
CA SER A 100 26.19 0.87 -34.88
C SER A 100 26.21 -0.54 -34.33
N SER A 101 26.51 -0.69 -33.04
CA SER A 101 26.47 -1.97 -32.33
C SER A 101 25.03 -2.37 -31.94
N HIS A 102 24.12 -1.39 -31.80
CA HIS A 102 22.74 -1.61 -31.38
C HIS A 102 21.72 -0.94 -32.32
N PRO A 103 21.47 -1.48 -33.53
CA PRO A 103 20.59 -0.86 -34.53
C PRO A 103 19.14 -0.65 -34.06
N GLY A 104 18.67 -1.43 -33.09
CA GLY A 104 17.34 -1.29 -32.49
C GLY A 104 17.13 -0.01 -31.68
N LEU A 105 18.18 0.74 -31.35
CA LEU A 105 18.09 1.99 -30.61
C LEU A 105 17.52 3.14 -31.47
N THR A 106 17.74 3.13 -32.79
CA THR A 106 17.32 4.21 -33.68
C THR A 106 15.81 4.46 -33.62
N SER A 107 14.99 3.40 -33.62
CA SER A 107 13.53 3.53 -33.50
C SER A 107 13.10 4.03 -32.12
N LYS A 108 13.85 3.68 -31.07
CA LYS A 108 13.60 4.17 -29.70
C LYS A 108 13.93 5.65 -29.56
N PHE A 109 14.99 6.15 -30.20
CA PHE A 109 15.34 7.57 -30.16
C PHE A 109 14.22 8.45 -30.71
N GLU A 110 13.64 8.05 -31.85
CA GLU A 110 12.52 8.79 -32.43
C GLU A 110 11.27 8.76 -31.54
N ALA A 111 11.00 7.61 -30.93
CA ALA A 111 9.91 7.48 -29.97
C ALA A 111 10.14 8.33 -28.70
N ILE A 112 11.38 8.39 -28.19
CA ILE A 112 11.77 9.23 -27.05
C ILE A 112 11.60 10.71 -27.39
N ARG A 113 12.07 11.13 -28.58
CA ARG A 113 11.91 12.50 -29.07
C ARG A 113 10.44 12.89 -29.13
N THR A 114 9.59 12.02 -29.67
CA THR A 114 8.15 12.26 -29.79
C THR A 114 7.44 12.29 -28.44
N LYS A 115 7.75 11.37 -27.51
CA LYS A 115 7.03 11.21 -26.25
C LYS A 115 7.51 12.11 -25.12
N PHE A 116 8.79 12.45 -25.12
CA PHE A 116 9.43 13.20 -24.03
C PHE A 116 10.02 14.54 -24.47
N ASN A 117 10.02 14.86 -25.77
CA ASN A 117 10.71 16.03 -26.32
C ASN A 117 12.21 16.06 -25.94
N ILE A 118 12.84 14.88 -25.95
CA ILE A 118 14.26 14.71 -25.65
C ILE A 118 14.95 14.14 -26.89
N ASP A 119 15.97 14.84 -27.39
CA ASP A 119 16.83 14.31 -28.44
C ASP A 119 17.99 13.50 -27.85
N TRP A 120 17.82 12.18 -27.77
CA TRP A 120 18.77 11.29 -27.09
C TRP A 120 20.20 11.36 -27.65
N THR A 121 20.36 11.68 -28.93
CA THR A 121 21.70 11.78 -29.57
C THR A 121 22.49 13.00 -29.09
N THR A 122 21.84 13.96 -28.43
CA THR A 122 22.46 15.18 -27.89
C THR A 122 22.60 15.16 -26.37
N VAL A 123 22.03 14.15 -25.70
CA VAL A 123 22.10 14.00 -24.25
C VAL A 123 23.55 13.83 -23.84
N SER A 124 23.96 14.62 -22.84
CA SER A 124 25.31 14.58 -22.28
C SER A 124 25.35 13.74 -21.00
N TRP A 125 26.55 13.32 -20.59
CA TRP A 125 26.75 12.63 -19.31
C TRP A 125 26.23 13.44 -18.11
N SER A 126 26.34 14.78 -18.14
CA SER A 126 25.81 15.64 -17.07
C SER A 126 24.28 15.68 -17.00
N ASP A 127 23.57 15.40 -18.11
CA ASP A 127 22.12 15.39 -18.12
C ASP A 127 21.54 14.24 -17.31
N LEU A 128 22.31 13.17 -17.06
CA LEU A 128 21.89 12.04 -16.22
C LEU A 128 21.69 12.44 -14.74
N GLN A 129 22.06 13.65 -14.35
CA GLN A 129 21.66 14.19 -13.04
C GLN A 129 20.14 14.41 -12.93
N LYS A 130 19.43 14.49 -14.06
CA LYS A 130 17.97 14.62 -14.11
C LYS A 130 17.33 13.22 -14.03
N PRO A 131 16.36 12.97 -13.11
CA PRO A 131 15.77 11.65 -12.91
C PRO A 131 15.25 10.96 -14.18
N LEU A 132 14.49 11.66 -15.03
CA LEU A 132 13.95 11.11 -16.27
C LEU A 132 15.05 10.67 -17.25
N TYR A 133 16.13 11.45 -17.34
CA TYR A 133 17.25 11.14 -18.22
C TYR A 133 18.03 9.93 -17.69
N SER A 134 18.28 9.85 -16.39
CA SER A 134 18.89 8.66 -15.77
C SER A 134 18.04 7.40 -15.99
N GLY A 135 16.73 7.49 -15.82
CA GLY A 135 15.82 6.36 -16.05
C GLY A 135 15.78 5.91 -17.51
N LEU A 136 15.75 6.85 -18.47
CA LEU A 136 15.83 6.53 -19.90
C LEU A 136 17.17 5.89 -20.27
N ALA A 137 18.28 6.37 -19.70
CA ALA A 137 19.60 5.76 -19.89
C ALA A 137 19.61 4.31 -19.42
N ALA A 138 19.05 4.03 -18.24
CA ALA A 138 18.95 2.68 -17.70
C ALA A 138 18.14 1.76 -18.63
N ARG A 139 17.02 2.24 -19.18
CA ARG A 139 16.17 1.46 -20.09
C ARG A 139 16.80 1.22 -21.45
N LEU A 140 17.52 2.20 -22.00
CA LEU A 140 18.25 2.01 -23.25
C LEU A 140 19.42 1.06 -23.06
N PHE A 141 20.16 1.17 -21.96
CA PHE A 141 21.22 0.24 -21.60
C PHE A 141 20.69 -1.19 -21.46
N LEU A 142 19.59 -1.39 -20.74
CA LEU A 142 18.91 -2.68 -20.62
C LEU A 142 18.42 -3.22 -21.97
N SER A 143 18.02 -2.34 -22.90
CA SER A 143 17.59 -2.74 -24.25
C SER A 143 18.74 -3.29 -25.11
N ASN A 144 19.99 -2.95 -24.79
CA ASN A 144 21.17 -3.50 -25.46
C ASN A 144 21.50 -4.93 -24.98
N ILE A 145 20.94 -5.35 -23.84
CA ILE A 145 21.15 -6.68 -23.28
C ILE A 145 20.10 -7.61 -23.87
N ASN A 146 20.53 -8.51 -24.76
CA ASN A 146 19.65 -9.50 -25.40
C ASN A 146 19.30 -10.68 -24.47
N GLN A 147 18.80 -10.38 -23.27
CA GLN A 147 18.36 -11.34 -22.26
C GLN A 147 17.07 -10.85 -21.62
N VAL A 148 16.11 -11.77 -21.44
CA VAL A 148 14.83 -11.47 -20.80
C VAL A 148 15.04 -11.20 -19.32
N ILE A 149 14.52 -10.09 -18.82
CA ILE A 149 14.56 -9.74 -17.40
C ILE A 149 13.58 -10.65 -16.65
N PRO A 150 14.04 -11.42 -15.65
CA PRO A 150 13.17 -12.28 -14.86
C PRO A 150 12.12 -11.47 -14.08
N ARG A 151 11.01 -12.11 -13.70
CA ARG A 151 9.95 -11.45 -12.92
C ARG A 151 10.12 -11.63 -11.42
N ASP A 152 10.64 -12.77 -10.99
CA ASP A 152 10.90 -13.05 -9.58
C ASP A 152 12.17 -12.32 -9.07
N ILE A 153 12.19 -12.03 -7.77
CA ILE A 153 13.24 -11.21 -7.14
C ILE A 153 14.61 -11.88 -7.25
N SER A 154 14.68 -13.20 -7.08
CA SER A 154 15.93 -13.96 -7.15
C SER A 154 16.53 -13.90 -8.56
N GLY A 155 15.71 -14.18 -9.58
CA GLY A 155 16.13 -14.05 -10.98
C GLY A 155 16.53 -12.62 -11.34
N GLN A 156 15.83 -11.61 -10.83
CA GLN A 156 16.22 -10.20 -11.01
C GLN A 156 17.54 -9.86 -10.35
N ALA A 157 17.81 -10.40 -9.16
CA ALA A 157 19.09 -10.22 -8.46
C ALA A 157 20.25 -10.78 -9.29
N THR A 158 20.12 -12.01 -9.79
CA THR A 158 21.12 -12.63 -10.68
C THR A 158 21.29 -11.86 -11.98
N TYR A 159 20.18 -11.41 -12.60
CA TYR A 159 20.23 -10.61 -13.83
C TYR A 159 20.95 -9.27 -13.59
N TRP A 160 20.55 -8.54 -12.54
CA TRP A 160 21.14 -7.27 -12.14
C TRP A 160 22.64 -7.43 -11.90
N LYS A 161 23.05 -8.43 -11.12
CA LYS A 161 24.46 -8.63 -10.79
C LYS A 161 25.30 -8.99 -12.03
N ARG A 162 24.74 -9.79 -12.94
CA ARG A 162 25.45 -10.22 -14.15
C ARG A 162 25.57 -9.12 -15.20
N TYR A 163 24.52 -8.34 -15.43
CA TYR A 163 24.44 -7.46 -16.61
C TYR A 163 24.44 -5.97 -16.29
N TYR A 164 24.03 -5.57 -15.08
CA TYR A 164 23.89 -4.17 -14.72
C TYR A 164 24.96 -3.70 -13.72
N ASN A 165 25.24 -4.52 -12.70
CA ASN A 165 26.23 -4.25 -11.66
C ASN A 165 27.39 -5.26 -11.73
N SER A 166 28.01 -5.37 -12.90
CA SER A 166 29.00 -6.42 -13.23
C SER A 166 30.40 -6.19 -12.65
N ASN A 167 30.67 -5.00 -12.10
CA ASN A 167 31.96 -4.66 -11.51
C ASN A 167 32.29 -5.58 -10.31
N SER A 168 33.53 -6.09 -10.29
CA SER A 168 34.02 -6.96 -9.21
C SER A 168 34.07 -6.19 -7.88
N GLY A 169 33.45 -6.73 -6.83
CA GLY A 169 33.40 -6.12 -5.49
C GLY A 169 32.31 -5.06 -5.26
N ALA A 170 31.62 -4.60 -6.31
CA ALA A 170 30.45 -3.73 -6.16
C ALA A 170 29.19 -4.61 -6.04
N GLY A 171 28.40 -4.48 -4.97
CA GLY A 171 27.10 -5.15 -4.82
C GLY A 171 27.09 -6.69 -4.83
N THR A 172 26.04 -7.31 -4.28
CA THR A 172 25.83 -8.77 -4.31
C THR A 172 24.38 -9.07 -4.65
N GLU A 173 24.10 -10.26 -5.19
CA GLU A 173 22.70 -10.71 -5.40
C GLU A 173 21.91 -10.66 -4.08
N GLN A 174 22.56 -11.02 -2.96
CA GLN A 174 21.94 -10.90 -1.64
C GLN A 174 21.63 -9.45 -1.26
N LYS A 175 22.53 -8.49 -1.53
CA LYS A 175 22.25 -7.05 -1.31
C LYS A 175 21.02 -6.61 -2.09
N PHE A 176 20.89 -7.03 -3.36
CA PHE A 176 19.70 -6.71 -4.15
C PHE A 176 18.44 -7.26 -3.48
N ILE A 177 18.45 -8.53 -3.06
CA ILE A 177 17.31 -9.15 -2.38
C ILE A 177 16.98 -8.41 -1.07
N ASP A 178 17.98 -8.07 -0.27
CA ASP A 178 17.79 -7.39 1.01
C ASP A 178 17.21 -5.98 0.82
N ASP A 179 17.76 -5.22 -0.13
CA ASP A 179 17.28 -3.88 -0.47
C ASP A 179 15.87 -3.90 -1.06
N VAL A 180 15.57 -4.85 -1.95
CA VAL A 180 14.22 -5.02 -2.48
C VAL A 180 13.26 -5.46 -1.38
N THR A 181 13.70 -6.30 -0.45
CA THR A 181 12.89 -6.71 0.70
C THR A 181 12.64 -5.52 1.63
N GLU A 182 13.62 -4.65 1.87
CA GLU A 182 13.45 -3.42 2.64
C GLU A 182 12.48 -2.46 1.94
N LEU A 183 12.65 -2.28 0.64
CA LEU A 183 11.76 -1.47 -0.19
C LEU A 183 10.32 -2.00 -0.18
N GLU A 184 10.14 -3.32 -0.29
CA GLU A 184 8.85 -3.98 -0.18
C GLU A 184 8.29 -3.91 1.25
N LYS A 185 9.12 -3.80 2.28
CA LYS A 185 8.67 -3.52 3.65
C LYS A 185 8.18 -2.09 3.81
N GLN A 186 8.87 -1.12 3.20
CA GLN A 186 8.44 0.28 3.18
C GLN A 186 7.07 0.41 2.50
N SER A 187 6.88 -0.24 1.34
CA SER A 187 5.60 -0.22 0.62
C SER A 187 4.52 -1.16 1.18
N LYS A 188 4.90 -2.16 1.99
CA LYS A 188 3.93 -3.00 2.70
C LYS A 188 3.10 -2.20 3.70
N CYS A 189 3.57 -1.02 4.14
CA CYS A 189 2.96 -0.25 5.22
C CYS A 189 3.22 1.27 5.16
N ASP A 190 2.91 1.91 4.04
CA ASP A 190 3.00 3.39 3.95
C ASP A 190 2.08 4.11 4.96
N ILE A 191 1.04 3.42 5.49
CA ILE A 191 0.21 3.91 6.60
C ILE A 191 -0.19 2.73 7.49
N LEU A 192 0.36 2.64 8.70
CA LEU A 192 -0.13 1.73 9.75
C LEU A 192 -1.54 2.17 10.16
N ARG A 193 -2.51 1.28 9.97
CA ARG A 193 -3.91 1.56 10.24
C ARG A 193 -4.48 0.39 11.01
N ALA A 194 -4.93 0.65 12.23
CA ALA A 194 -5.58 -0.35 13.07
C ALA A 194 -6.51 0.33 14.05
N ASP A 195 -7.56 -0.38 14.44
CA ASP A 195 -8.34 -0.02 15.61
C ASP A 195 -7.84 -0.85 16.79
N LEU A 196 -7.26 -0.16 17.77
CA LEU A 196 -6.58 -0.78 18.89
C LEU A 196 -7.33 -0.46 20.18
N VAL A 197 -7.83 -1.48 20.87
CA VAL A 197 -8.54 -1.29 22.14
C VAL A 197 -7.78 -2.00 23.25
N PHE A 198 -7.32 -1.23 24.24
CA PHE A 198 -6.73 -1.78 25.45
C PHE A 198 -7.83 -2.14 26.45
N VAL A 199 -7.77 -3.34 27.03
CA VAL A 199 -8.72 -3.85 28.02
C VAL A 199 -7.93 -4.15 29.29
N LEU A 200 -8.02 -3.25 30.27
CA LEU A 200 -7.18 -3.25 31.47
C LEU A 200 -7.90 -3.83 32.68
N ASP A 201 -7.27 -4.83 33.29
CA ASP A 201 -7.68 -5.40 34.56
C ASP A 201 -7.34 -4.47 35.73
N SER A 202 -8.35 -3.98 36.42
CA SER A 202 -8.25 -3.11 37.61
C SER A 202 -8.73 -3.84 38.86
N SER A 203 -8.71 -5.16 38.87
CA SER A 203 -9.13 -5.99 40.00
C SER A 203 -8.22 -5.86 41.23
N GLY A 204 -8.71 -6.38 42.36
CA GLY A 204 -7.98 -6.42 43.63
C GLY A 204 -6.66 -7.21 43.57
N SER A 205 -6.60 -8.27 42.75
CA SER A 205 -5.42 -9.13 42.63
C SER A 205 -4.28 -8.48 41.84
N VAL A 206 -4.60 -7.58 40.90
CA VAL A 206 -3.61 -6.74 40.22
C VAL A 206 -3.00 -5.74 41.21
N GLY A 207 -3.83 -5.03 41.98
CA GLY A 207 -3.38 -4.00 42.91
C GLY A 207 -2.91 -2.70 42.23
N ALA A 208 -2.94 -1.59 42.98
CA ALA A 208 -2.69 -0.25 42.44
C ALA A 208 -1.29 -0.07 41.81
N SER A 209 -0.26 -0.72 42.37
CA SER A 209 1.12 -0.62 41.86
C SER A 209 1.26 -1.25 40.47
N ASN A 210 0.76 -2.47 40.28
CA ASN A 210 0.84 -3.14 38.98
C ASN A 210 -0.09 -2.45 37.97
N PHE A 211 -1.24 -1.93 38.41
CA PHE A 211 -2.11 -1.14 37.53
C PHE A 211 -1.40 0.12 37.00
N GLN A 212 -0.60 0.81 37.82
CA GLN A 212 0.20 1.94 37.35
C GLN A 212 1.27 1.53 36.33
N GLN A 213 1.85 0.33 36.50
CA GLN A 213 2.78 -0.24 35.50
C GLN A 213 2.05 -0.57 34.19
N MET A 214 0.82 -1.10 34.25
CA MET A 214 -0.02 -1.31 33.06
C MET A 214 -0.25 0.01 32.31
N LEU A 215 -0.63 1.09 33.01
CA LEU A 215 -0.82 2.40 32.37
C LEU A 215 0.46 2.90 31.69
N THR A 216 1.61 2.72 32.35
CA THR A 216 2.92 3.11 31.82
C THR A 216 3.27 2.31 30.57
N PHE A 217 3.03 1.00 30.59
CA PHE A 217 3.19 0.13 29.43
C PHE A 217 2.31 0.59 28.26
N VAL A 218 1.01 0.82 28.49
CA VAL A 218 0.07 1.28 27.45
C VAL A 218 0.52 2.63 26.87
N GLN A 219 0.96 3.56 27.71
CA GLN A 219 1.51 4.85 27.25
C GLN A 219 2.74 4.65 26.35
N ASN A 220 3.65 3.73 26.69
CA ASN A 220 4.82 3.44 25.89
C ASN A 220 4.46 2.81 24.53
N VAL A 221 3.49 1.89 24.50
CA VAL A 221 2.97 1.30 23.26
C VAL A 221 2.40 2.41 22.37
N VAL A 222 1.48 3.23 22.91
CA VAL A 222 0.85 4.33 22.16
C VAL A 222 1.89 5.34 21.68
N ASN A 223 2.90 5.67 22.49
CA ASN A 223 3.95 6.61 22.11
C ASN A 223 4.83 6.10 20.94
N SER A 224 4.90 4.79 20.74
CA SER A 224 5.66 4.17 19.66
C SER A 224 4.92 4.12 18.32
N MET A 225 3.65 4.52 18.29
CA MET A 225 2.72 4.44 17.16
C MET A 225 2.33 5.83 16.68
N GLU A 226 1.73 5.95 15.49
CA GLU A 226 1.16 7.21 15.03
C GLU A 226 -0.37 7.22 15.16
N VAL A 227 -0.89 7.94 16.16
CA VAL A 227 -2.32 8.02 16.43
C VAL A 227 -2.98 9.07 15.55
N GLY A 228 -4.10 8.69 14.91
CA GLY A 228 -4.90 9.60 14.09
C GLY A 228 -6.16 8.93 13.57
N LEU A 229 -7.16 9.74 13.18
CA LEU A 229 -8.43 9.22 12.68
C LEU A 229 -8.27 8.38 11.40
N ASP A 230 -7.22 8.60 10.63
CA ASP A 230 -6.88 7.85 9.42
C ASP A 230 -5.72 6.86 9.60
N LYS A 231 -5.14 6.80 10.80
CA LYS A 231 -3.99 5.99 11.19
C LYS A 231 -4.41 4.95 12.23
N ILE A 232 -3.65 4.79 13.32
CA ILE A 232 -4.03 3.98 14.47
C ILE A 232 -5.03 4.77 15.33
N ARG A 233 -6.17 4.15 15.61
CA ARG A 233 -7.17 4.65 16.55
C ARG A 233 -7.07 3.86 17.84
N VAL A 234 -7.19 4.53 18.98
CA VAL A 234 -6.99 3.91 20.29
C VAL A 234 -8.24 4.08 21.13
N GLY A 235 -8.74 2.98 21.68
CA GLY A 235 -9.77 2.95 22.73
C GLY A 235 -9.19 2.33 24.00
N LEU A 236 -9.81 2.62 25.14
CA LEU A 236 -9.42 2.03 26.41
C LEU A 236 -10.64 1.66 27.24
N ILE A 237 -10.63 0.42 27.70
CA ILE A 237 -11.60 -0.18 28.60
C ILE A 237 -10.87 -0.55 29.88
N LYS A 238 -11.51 -0.29 31.01
CA LYS A 238 -11.09 -0.80 32.32
C LYS A 238 -12.16 -1.75 32.83
N TYR A 239 -11.77 -2.82 33.51
CA TYR A 239 -12.73 -3.70 34.18
C TYR A 239 -12.27 -4.15 35.57
N SER A 240 -13.23 -4.48 36.42
CA SER A 240 -13.05 -5.24 37.66
C SER A 240 -14.30 -6.08 37.93
N SER A 241 -15.12 -5.75 38.94
CA SER A 241 -16.48 -6.29 39.12
C SER A 241 -17.46 -5.78 38.05
N SER A 242 -17.13 -4.68 37.38
CA SER A 242 -17.87 -4.06 36.27
C SER A 242 -16.90 -3.60 35.19
N SER A 243 -17.37 -3.36 33.97
CA SER A 243 -16.56 -2.79 32.89
C SER A 243 -16.96 -1.34 32.60
N LEU A 244 -15.97 -0.50 32.30
CA LEU A 244 -16.11 0.90 31.96
C LEU A 244 -15.26 1.23 30.73
N ILE A 245 -15.88 1.83 29.72
CA ILE A 245 -15.17 2.40 28.57
C ILE A 245 -14.66 3.78 29.02
N GLU A 246 -13.33 3.92 29.14
CA GLU A 246 -12.70 5.17 29.57
C GLU A 246 -12.67 6.20 28.43
N PHE A 247 -12.53 5.72 27.19
CA PHE A 247 -12.71 6.46 25.94
C PHE A 247 -12.79 5.50 24.74
N ASP A 248 -13.46 5.96 23.70
CA ASP A 248 -13.72 5.23 22.47
C ASP A 248 -12.67 5.54 21.37
N LEU A 249 -12.64 4.74 20.28
CA LEU A 249 -11.67 4.81 19.18
C LEU A 249 -11.60 6.17 18.46
N ASN A 250 -12.65 6.98 18.56
CA ASN A 250 -12.76 8.27 17.86
C ASN A 250 -12.65 9.49 18.80
N ASP A 251 -12.47 9.29 20.11
CA ASP A 251 -12.47 10.37 21.09
C ASP A 251 -11.21 11.23 21.02
N TYR A 252 -10.10 10.66 20.54
CA TYR A 252 -8.80 11.32 20.47
C TYR A 252 -8.14 11.12 19.11
N THR A 253 -7.41 12.13 18.66
CA THR A 253 -6.85 12.19 17.30
C THR A 253 -5.33 12.35 17.25
N ASN A 254 -4.65 12.31 18.40
CA ASN A 254 -3.20 12.43 18.50
C ASN A 254 -2.66 11.76 19.76
N ASN A 255 -1.39 11.34 19.71
CA ASN A 255 -0.70 10.64 20.78
C ASN A 255 -0.75 11.39 22.12
N ALA A 256 -0.48 12.70 22.13
CA ALA A 256 -0.39 13.47 23.37
C ALA A 256 -1.70 13.42 24.18
N SER A 257 -2.84 13.59 23.49
CA SER A 257 -4.16 13.55 24.12
C SER A 257 -4.52 12.15 24.67
N VAL A 258 -4.19 11.08 23.93
CA VAL A 258 -4.40 9.70 24.38
C VAL A 258 -3.51 9.37 25.58
N ILE A 259 -2.21 9.68 25.51
CA ILE A 259 -1.23 9.42 26.57
C ILE A 259 -1.64 10.15 27.86
N GLN A 260 -2.06 11.41 27.75
CA GLN A 260 -2.56 12.17 28.90
C GLN A 260 -3.81 11.52 29.50
N ARG A 261 -4.75 11.07 28.67
CA ARG A 261 -5.97 10.41 29.15
C ARG A 261 -5.69 9.09 29.86
N ILE A 262 -4.78 8.27 29.31
CA ILE A 262 -4.36 7.00 29.93
C ILE A 262 -3.76 7.24 31.32
N GLY A 263 -2.90 8.25 31.46
CA GLY A 263 -2.24 8.59 32.73
C GLY A 263 -3.20 9.01 33.86
N ASN A 264 -4.44 9.38 33.52
CA ASN A 264 -5.47 9.81 34.47
C ASN A 264 -6.53 8.72 34.76
N VAL A 265 -6.35 7.50 34.27
CA VAL A 265 -7.28 6.38 34.54
C VAL A 265 -7.08 5.91 35.98
N ASN A 266 -8.15 5.97 36.78
CA ASN A 266 -8.08 5.60 38.20
C ASN A 266 -8.16 4.07 38.40
N TYR A 267 -7.42 3.55 39.38
CA TYR A 267 -7.58 2.17 39.86
C TYR A 267 -8.88 2.03 40.67
N ILE A 268 -9.64 0.94 40.46
CA ILE A 268 -10.94 0.72 41.13
C ILE A 268 -10.98 -0.48 42.07
N GLY A 269 -10.12 -1.48 41.89
CA GLY A 269 -10.17 -2.72 42.68
C GLY A 269 -11.46 -3.52 42.47
N GLY A 270 -11.63 -4.58 43.25
CA GLY A 270 -12.81 -5.46 43.22
C GLY A 270 -12.53 -6.84 42.62
N GLY A 271 -13.57 -7.46 42.05
CA GLY A 271 -13.47 -8.74 41.36
C GLY A 271 -12.78 -8.64 40.00
N THR A 272 -12.71 -9.76 39.30
CA THR A 272 -12.02 -9.96 38.02
C THR A 272 -13.01 -10.54 37.00
N ALA A 273 -13.95 -9.73 36.55
CA ALA A 273 -14.97 -10.12 35.58
C ALA A 273 -14.48 -9.92 34.13
N THR A 274 -13.46 -10.68 33.71
CA THR A 274 -12.81 -10.57 32.39
C THR A 274 -13.78 -10.63 31.22
N HIS A 275 -14.79 -11.51 31.30
CA HIS A 275 -15.88 -11.61 30.31
C HIS A 275 -16.61 -10.28 30.04
N LEU A 276 -16.72 -9.37 31.03
CA LEU A 276 -17.32 -8.05 30.82
C LEU A 276 -16.40 -7.10 30.05
N GLY A 277 -15.08 -7.21 30.27
CA GLY A 277 -14.07 -6.50 29.47
C GLY A 277 -14.10 -6.94 28.01
N LEU A 278 -14.14 -8.26 27.77
CA LEU A 278 -14.27 -8.86 26.43
C LEU A 278 -15.60 -8.46 25.75
N SER A 279 -16.70 -8.46 26.49
CA SER A 279 -17.99 -7.98 25.97
C SER A 279 -17.92 -6.51 25.56
N SER A 280 -17.25 -5.67 26.36
CA SER A 280 -17.12 -4.24 26.06
C SER A 280 -16.20 -3.99 24.87
N LEU A 281 -15.15 -4.82 24.69
CA LEU A 281 -14.29 -4.81 23.50
C LEU A 281 -15.11 -5.01 22.23
N VAL A 282 -15.96 -6.05 22.18
CA VAL A 282 -16.86 -6.29 21.05
C VAL A 282 -17.78 -5.09 20.82
N ASN A 283 -18.34 -4.51 21.88
CA ASN A 283 -19.24 -3.37 21.76
C ASN A 283 -18.55 -2.11 21.19
N VAL A 284 -17.32 -1.82 21.65
CA VAL A 284 -16.50 -0.72 21.12
C VAL A 284 -16.20 -0.95 19.64
N MET A 285 -15.68 -2.13 19.29
CA MET A 285 -15.36 -2.45 17.89
C MET A 285 -16.58 -2.39 16.95
N LYS A 286 -17.77 -2.78 17.44
CA LYS A 286 -19.03 -2.67 16.66
C LYS A 286 -19.53 -1.24 16.51
N SER A 287 -19.39 -0.42 17.55
CA SER A 287 -19.98 0.92 17.59
C SER A 287 -19.11 1.98 16.92
N SER A 288 -17.79 1.88 17.04
CA SER A 288 -16.84 2.90 16.61
C SER A 288 -15.70 2.37 15.73
N GLY A 289 -15.54 1.04 15.67
CA GLY A 289 -14.54 0.37 14.86
C GLY A 289 -14.84 0.48 13.37
N ARG A 290 -13.77 0.70 12.61
CA ARG A 290 -13.74 0.60 11.15
C ARG A 290 -13.96 -0.86 10.81
N GLN A 291 -15.03 -1.11 10.05
CA GLN A 291 -15.45 -2.45 9.69
C GLN A 291 -14.38 -3.14 8.82
N ASN A 292 -14.28 -4.46 8.94
CA ASN A 292 -13.28 -5.31 8.27
C ASN A 292 -13.29 -5.19 6.73
N VAL A 293 -14.39 -4.70 6.15
CA VAL A 293 -14.54 -4.39 4.71
C VAL A 293 -13.55 -3.32 4.23
N THR A 294 -12.98 -2.52 5.15
CA THR A 294 -11.96 -1.50 4.83
C THR A 294 -10.52 -2.01 4.90
N GLY A 295 -10.30 -3.29 5.24
CA GLY A 295 -8.97 -3.87 5.47
C GLY A 295 -8.26 -3.28 6.70
N THR A 296 -9.00 -2.65 7.62
CA THR A 296 -8.44 -2.15 8.88
C THR A 296 -8.51 -3.25 9.94
N PRO A 297 -7.37 -3.77 10.43
CA PRO A 297 -7.35 -4.75 11.51
C PRO A 297 -7.94 -4.17 12.80
N GLN A 298 -8.80 -4.96 13.45
CA GLN A 298 -9.33 -4.70 14.78
C GLN A 298 -8.55 -5.53 15.79
N ILE A 299 -7.92 -4.87 16.76
CA ILE A 299 -6.99 -5.51 17.70
C ILE A 299 -7.42 -5.17 19.12
N GLY A 300 -7.66 -6.21 19.92
CA GLY A 300 -7.81 -6.11 21.37
C GLY A 300 -6.51 -6.46 22.08
N ILE A 301 -6.09 -5.65 23.06
CA ILE A 301 -4.98 -5.99 23.95
C ILE A 301 -5.55 -6.13 25.36
N VAL A 302 -5.66 -7.37 25.83
CA VAL A 302 -6.18 -7.70 27.16
C VAL A 302 -5.01 -7.82 28.12
N ILE A 303 -4.99 -6.97 29.15
CA ILE A 303 -3.90 -6.89 30.13
C ILE A 303 -4.45 -7.31 31.49
N THR A 304 -4.02 -8.46 32.02
CA THR A 304 -4.60 -9.10 33.22
C THR A 304 -3.56 -9.95 33.96
N ASP A 305 -3.90 -10.43 35.16
CA ASP A 305 -3.17 -11.50 35.86
C ASP A 305 -3.72 -12.90 35.55
N GLY A 306 -4.68 -13.01 34.64
CA GLY A 306 -5.22 -14.26 34.13
C GLY A 306 -6.12 -15.01 35.13
N ARG A 307 -6.53 -14.42 36.25
CA ARG A 307 -7.33 -15.12 37.26
C ARG A 307 -8.76 -14.57 37.31
N SER A 308 -9.57 -14.85 36.29
CA SER A 308 -10.95 -14.36 36.32
C SER A 308 -11.77 -15.07 37.39
N ASN A 309 -12.85 -14.41 37.84
CA ASN A 309 -13.80 -15.07 38.75
C ASN A 309 -14.64 -16.17 38.06
N SER A 310 -14.61 -16.28 36.73
CA SER A 310 -15.34 -17.32 35.99
C SER A 310 -14.68 -17.64 34.64
N LYS A 311 -13.76 -18.61 34.64
CA LYS A 311 -13.11 -19.13 33.44
C LYS A 311 -14.08 -19.56 32.33
N PRO A 312 -15.18 -20.30 32.61
CA PRO A 312 -16.11 -20.70 31.54
C PRO A 312 -16.76 -19.52 30.82
N LEU A 313 -17.08 -18.44 31.54
CA LEU A 313 -17.58 -17.22 30.93
C LEU A 313 -16.49 -16.48 30.16
N THR A 314 -15.26 -16.43 30.68
CA THR A 314 -14.13 -15.83 29.94
C THR A 314 -13.93 -16.50 28.59
N VAL A 315 -13.86 -17.84 28.55
CA VAL A 315 -13.72 -18.61 27.30
C VAL A 315 -14.87 -18.31 26.34
N GLN A 316 -16.12 -18.38 26.80
CA GLN A 316 -17.29 -18.09 25.96
C GLN A 316 -17.25 -16.69 25.35
N TYR A 317 -16.80 -15.68 26.10
CA TYR A 317 -16.73 -14.31 25.57
C TYR A 317 -15.49 -14.08 24.70
N ALA A 318 -14.40 -14.81 24.93
CA ALA A 318 -13.24 -14.82 24.03
C ALA A 318 -13.61 -15.40 22.66
N GLU A 319 -14.36 -16.52 22.64
CA GLU A 319 -14.93 -17.09 21.41
C GLU A 319 -15.73 -16.04 20.63
N ARG A 320 -16.60 -15.28 21.31
CA ARG A 320 -17.35 -14.18 20.68
C ARG A 320 -16.47 -13.07 20.11
N VAL A 321 -15.35 -12.75 20.77
CA VAL A 321 -14.39 -11.77 20.26
C VAL A 321 -13.79 -12.27 18.94
N HIS A 322 -13.37 -13.55 18.90
CA HIS A 322 -12.82 -14.18 17.69
C HIS A 322 -13.86 -14.35 16.58
N GLU A 323 -15.12 -14.67 16.89
CA GLU A 323 -16.22 -14.72 15.93
C GLU A 323 -16.53 -13.36 15.27
N ASN A 324 -16.02 -12.26 15.81
CA ASN A 324 -16.12 -10.92 15.22
C ASN A 324 -14.79 -10.49 14.54
N ASP A 325 -13.91 -11.45 14.23
CA ASP A 325 -12.61 -11.25 13.58
C ASP A 325 -11.67 -10.27 14.31
N ILE A 326 -11.82 -10.14 15.63
CA ILE A 326 -10.94 -9.30 16.44
C ILE A 326 -9.71 -10.12 16.83
N ILE A 327 -8.52 -9.61 16.48
CA ILE A 327 -7.24 -10.19 16.87
C ILE A 327 -6.98 -9.83 18.34
N VAL A 328 -6.70 -10.80 19.19
CA VAL A 328 -6.51 -10.56 20.63
C VAL A 328 -5.09 -10.90 21.05
N PHE A 329 -4.42 -9.91 21.65
CA PHE A 329 -3.18 -10.10 22.41
C PHE A 329 -3.53 -10.20 23.89
N ALA A 330 -3.11 -11.26 24.56
CA ALA A 330 -3.28 -11.45 26.00
C ALA A 330 -1.94 -11.22 26.70
N VAL A 331 -1.95 -10.36 27.71
CA VAL A 331 -0.73 -9.83 28.33
C VAL A 331 -0.81 -10.00 29.85
N GLY A 332 0.07 -10.82 30.40
CA GLY A 332 0.19 -11.09 31.83
C GLY A 332 1.01 -10.01 32.56
N VAL A 333 0.62 -9.59 33.78
CA VAL A 333 1.32 -8.48 34.50
C VAL A 333 1.74 -8.81 35.93
N THR A 334 1.51 -10.04 36.41
CA THR A 334 1.90 -10.43 37.77
C THR A 334 2.69 -11.72 37.77
N THR A 335 3.38 -12.03 38.87
CA THR A 335 4.11 -13.31 39.01
C THR A 335 3.18 -14.53 39.19
N GLY A 336 1.86 -14.33 39.21
CA GLY A 336 0.84 -15.35 39.48
C GLY A 336 -0.04 -15.69 38.29
N ILE A 337 0.39 -15.37 37.06
CA ILE A 337 -0.40 -15.50 35.83
C ILE A 337 -0.94 -16.92 35.64
N ASP A 338 -2.23 -17.02 35.34
CA ASP A 338 -2.82 -18.25 34.81
C ASP A 338 -2.71 -18.27 33.28
N TYR A 339 -1.62 -18.89 32.80
CA TYR A 339 -1.33 -18.96 31.37
C TYR A 339 -2.45 -19.65 30.58
N SER A 340 -3.12 -20.66 31.15
CA SER A 340 -4.20 -21.38 30.47
C SER A 340 -5.39 -20.47 30.15
N GLU A 341 -5.68 -19.50 31.03
CA GLU A 341 -6.74 -18.54 30.81
C GLU A 341 -6.32 -17.46 29.81
N LEU A 342 -5.06 -16.99 29.85
CA LEU A 342 -4.54 -16.08 28.82
C LEU A 342 -4.59 -16.69 27.42
N GLN A 343 -4.16 -17.95 27.27
CA GLN A 343 -4.20 -18.68 25.99
C GLN A 343 -5.64 -18.80 25.47
N SER A 344 -6.62 -18.96 26.36
CA SER A 344 -8.03 -19.01 25.97
C SER A 344 -8.62 -17.66 25.52
N ILE A 345 -7.94 -16.55 25.86
CA ILE A 345 -8.33 -15.19 25.46
C ILE A 345 -7.62 -14.76 24.19
N ALA A 346 -6.35 -15.15 24.02
CA ALA A 346 -5.51 -14.75 22.91
C ALA A 346 -5.93 -15.42 21.59
N SER A 347 -5.56 -14.79 20.48
CA SER A 347 -5.62 -15.43 19.18
C SER A 347 -4.52 -16.48 19.01
N ASP A 348 -4.69 -17.39 18.05
CA ASP A 348 -3.70 -18.43 17.72
C ASP A 348 -2.67 -17.97 16.67
N PRO A 349 -1.39 -18.40 16.77
CA PRO A 349 -0.83 -19.26 17.83
C PRO A 349 -0.35 -18.48 19.06
N ASP A 350 -0.44 -19.09 20.24
CA ASP A 350 -0.02 -18.51 21.53
C ASP A 350 1.35 -17.81 21.50
N SER A 351 2.33 -18.39 20.79
CA SER A 351 3.70 -17.86 20.68
C SER A 351 3.79 -16.46 20.05
N LYS A 352 2.70 -15.95 19.48
CA LYS A 352 2.61 -14.61 18.88
C LYS A 352 1.68 -13.67 19.61
N TYR A 353 0.78 -14.17 20.43
CA TYR A 353 -0.34 -13.39 20.98
C TYR A 353 -0.42 -13.45 22.51
N VAL A 354 0.38 -14.28 23.17
CA VAL A 354 0.50 -14.32 24.63
C VAL A 354 1.85 -13.74 25.06
N PHE A 355 1.83 -12.74 25.94
CA PHE A 355 3.02 -12.03 26.43
C PHE A 355 3.02 -11.89 27.96
N ASP A 356 4.21 -11.76 28.55
CA ASP A 356 4.40 -11.53 29.99
C ASP A 356 5.14 -10.20 30.21
N LEU A 357 4.52 -9.24 30.91
CA LEU A 357 5.10 -7.93 31.25
C LEU A 357 5.99 -7.95 32.49
N THR A 358 6.15 -9.10 33.15
CA THR A 358 7.11 -9.20 34.25
C THR A 358 8.57 -9.11 33.75
N ASP A 359 8.81 -9.31 32.46
CA ASP A 359 10.11 -9.13 31.81
C ASP A 359 10.01 -8.08 30.67
N PHE A 360 10.46 -6.85 30.95
CA PHE A 360 10.45 -5.73 29.99
C PHE A 360 11.23 -5.99 28.68
N THR A 361 11.96 -7.12 28.57
CA THR A 361 12.59 -7.55 27.32
C THR A 361 11.59 -7.87 26.21
N ASP A 362 10.34 -8.23 26.56
CA ASP A 362 9.28 -8.58 25.60
C ASP A 362 8.53 -7.38 25.00
N PHE A 363 8.84 -6.14 25.39
CA PHE A 363 8.24 -4.97 24.75
C PHE A 363 8.60 -4.90 23.25
N SER A 364 9.82 -5.30 22.88
CA SER A 364 10.29 -5.25 21.49
C SER A 364 9.64 -6.31 20.59
N SER A 365 9.47 -7.53 21.11
CA SER A 365 8.75 -8.63 20.43
C SER A 365 7.28 -8.30 20.30
N PHE A 366 6.63 -7.85 21.39
CA PHE A 366 5.24 -7.40 21.40
C PHE A 366 4.99 -6.27 20.39
N LYS A 367 5.85 -5.24 20.41
CA LYS A 367 5.77 -4.13 19.47
C LYS A 367 5.88 -4.63 18.03
N SER A 368 6.83 -5.50 17.74
CA SER A 368 7.05 -6.03 16.38
C SER A 368 5.84 -6.83 15.89
N GLU A 369 5.20 -7.62 16.75
CA GLU A 369 4.00 -8.38 16.39
C GLU A 369 2.81 -7.46 16.17
N ILE A 370 2.60 -6.43 17.01
CA ILE A 370 1.56 -5.43 16.74
C ILE A 370 1.85 -4.71 15.43
N GLU A 371 3.09 -4.24 15.20
CA GLU A 371 3.46 -3.55 13.96
C GLU A 371 3.18 -4.43 12.74
N ALA A 372 3.53 -5.71 12.80
CA ALA A 372 3.24 -6.69 11.75
C ALA A 372 1.74 -6.91 11.49
N ARG A 373 0.87 -6.67 12.48
CA ARG A 373 -0.60 -6.76 12.34
C ARG A 373 -1.29 -5.44 12.06
N THR A 374 -0.68 -4.31 12.44
CA THR A 374 -1.13 -2.96 12.04
C THR A 374 -0.84 -2.68 10.56
N CYS A 375 -0.15 -3.62 9.92
CA CYS A 375 -0.05 -3.74 8.49
C CYS A 375 -1.32 -4.34 7.88
N LYS A 376 -1.93 -3.54 7.01
CA LYS A 376 -3.21 -3.79 6.33
C LYS A 376 -3.28 -5.25 5.86
N VAL A 377 -4.21 -6.00 6.44
CA VAL A 377 -4.59 -7.31 5.94
C VAL A 377 -5.63 -7.05 4.86
N SER A 378 -5.32 -7.47 3.64
CA SER A 378 -6.28 -7.48 2.54
C SER A 378 -7.54 -8.23 2.97
N THR A 379 -8.71 -7.60 2.86
CA THR A 379 -9.98 -8.31 3.07
C THR A 379 -10.10 -9.41 2.03
N GLU A 380 -10.29 -10.68 2.43
CA GLU A 380 -10.62 -11.73 1.47
C GLU A 380 -12.03 -11.51 0.94
N VAL A 381 -12.18 -11.54 -0.37
CA VAL A 381 -13.44 -11.24 -1.05
C VAL A 381 -13.86 -12.42 -1.89
N ASN A 382 -15.05 -12.92 -1.61
CA ASN A 382 -15.68 -13.95 -2.43
C ASN A 382 -15.94 -13.41 -3.85
N ALA A 383 -15.81 -14.28 -4.85
CA ALA A 383 -16.19 -13.94 -6.21
C ALA A 383 -17.64 -13.43 -6.27
N GLU A 384 -17.91 -12.46 -7.15
CA GLU A 384 -19.20 -11.79 -7.35
C GLU A 384 -19.69 -10.93 -6.17
N ALA A 385 -18.98 -10.93 -5.03
CA ALA A 385 -19.30 -10.03 -3.93
C ALA A 385 -19.03 -8.57 -4.33
N GLU A 386 -20.01 -7.72 -4.05
CA GLU A 386 -19.92 -6.30 -4.29
C GLU A 386 -19.43 -5.57 -3.03
N ILE A 387 -18.32 -4.87 -3.15
CA ILE A 387 -17.77 -4.06 -2.08
C ILE A 387 -17.87 -2.59 -2.45
N THR A 388 -18.38 -1.78 -1.54
CA THR A 388 -18.39 -0.32 -1.67
C THR A 388 -17.53 0.30 -0.58
N GLY A 389 -16.77 1.33 -0.93
CA GLY A 389 -15.91 2.03 0.02
C GLY A 389 -15.75 3.50 -0.32
N THR A 390 -15.24 4.26 0.65
CA THR A 390 -14.96 5.68 0.50
C THR A 390 -13.55 5.99 1.02
N LEU A 391 -12.78 6.73 0.22
CA LEU A 391 -11.37 7.05 0.46
C LEU A 391 -11.14 8.55 0.32
N LYS A 392 -10.40 9.14 1.25
CA LYS A 392 -9.81 10.46 1.03
C LYS A 392 -8.64 10.35 0.06
N LYS A 393 -8.11 11.50 -0.38
CA LYS A 393 -6.86 11.55 -1.13
C LYS A 393 -5.74 10.81 -0.37
N ASP A 394 -4.95 10.03 -1.10
CA ASP A 394 -3.81 9.25 -0.62
C ASP A 394 -4.19 8.11 0.37
N GLN A 395 -5.48 7.91 0.65
CA GLN A 395 -5.96 6.73 1.37
C GLN A 395 -6.12 5.56 0.42
N ALA A 396 -5.88 4.35 0.94
CA ALA A 396 -6.05 3.12 0.19
C ALA A 396 -6.85 2.06 0.94
N ALA A 397 -7.66 1.32 0.19
CA ALA A 397 -8.31 0.07 0.60
C ALA A 397 -7.64 -1.12 -0.09
N TYR A 398 -7.61 -2.31 0.55
CA TYR A 398 -6.88 -3.48 0.07
C TYR A 398 -7.80 -4.71 0.11
N PHE A 399 -7.75 -5.50 -0.96
CA PHE A 399 -8.59 -6.68 -1.13
C PHE A 399 -7.77 -7.82 -1.70
N THR A 400 -8.06 -9.04 -1.24
CA THR A 400 -7.52 -10.25 -1.83
C THR A 400 -8.66 -11.02 -2.46
N PHE A 401 -8.47 -11.37 -3.73
CA PHE A 401 -9.41 -12.17 -4.47
C PHE A 401 -8.78 -13.50 -4.89
N ALA A 402 -9.60 -14.53 -5.05
CA ALA A 402 -9.17 -15.80 -5.62
C ALA A 402 -9.26 -15.74 -7.15
N ALA A 403 -8.11 -15.66 -7.84
CA ALA A 403 -8.03 -15.68 -9.30
C ALA A 403 -7.75 -17.10 -9.82
N SER A 404 -8.26 -17.44 -11.00
CA SER A 404 -7.98 -18.74 -11.63
C SER A 404 -6.54 -18.80 -12.13
N VAL A 405 -5.85 -19.92 -11.89
CA VAL A 405 -4.51 -20.15 -12.45
C VAL A 405 -4.52 -20.40 -13.97
N GLU A 406 -5.68 -20.74 -14.53
CA GLU A 406 -5.85 -21.03 -15.97
C GLU A 406 -6.42 -19.85 -16.76
N SER A 407 -7.35 -19.10 -16.15
CA SER A 407 -8.13 -18.07 -16.83
C SER A 407 -7.99 -16.67 -16.23
N GLY A 408 -7.24 -16.49 -15.15
CA GLY A 408 -7.06 -15.19 -14.50
C GLY A 408 -8.31 -14.70 -13.76
N ALA A 409 -8.53 -13.39 -13.76
CA ALA A 409 -9.68 -12.74 -13.12
C ALA A 409 -10.09 -11.46 -13.86
N THR A 410 -11.38 -11.10 -13.77
CA THR A 410 -11.89 -9.80 -14.22
C THR A 410 -12.38 -9.01 -13.03
N ILE A 411 -11.85 -7.80 -12.84
CA ILE A 411 -12.27 -6.89 -11.77
C ILE A 411 -13.10 -5.77 -12.37
N LYS A 412 -14.33 -5.60 -11.89
CA LYS A 412 -15.16 -4.44 -12.16
C LYS A 412 -14.94 -3.38 -11.11
N VAL A 413 -14.64 -2.17 -11.55
CA VAL A 413 -14.52 -1.00 -10.68
C VAL A 413 -15.47 0.08 -11.18
N ALA A 414 -16.42 0.50 -10.34
CA ALA A 414 -17.32 1.61 -10.60
C ALA A 414 -17.03 2.76 -9.65
N MET A 415 -16.94 3.97 -10.19
CA MET A 415 -16.67 5.19 -9.43
C MET A 415 -17.93 6.03 -9.35
N THR A 416 -18.41 6.27 -8.13
CA THR A 416 -19.61 7.09 -7.90
C THR A 416 -19.26 8.52 -7.49
N ALA A 417 -18.05 8.76 -6.96
CA ALA A 417 -17.52 10.09 -6.69
C ALA A 417 -15.98 10.10 -6.74
N GLY A 418 -15.37 11.17 -7.26
CA GLY A 418 -13.92 11.37 -7.24
C GLY A 418 -13.13 10.57 -8.28
N GLN A 419 -11.87 10.28 -7.96
CA GLN A 419 -10.91 9.54 -8.80
C GLN A 419 -10.14 8.52 -7.97
N THR A 420 -9.93 7.33 -8.51
CA THR A 420 -9.08 6.32 -7.86
C THR A 420 -8.13 5.65 -8.83
N SER A 421 -7.01 5.17 -8.28
CA SER A 421 -6.08 4.28 -8.98
C SER A 421 -6.08 2.93 -8.26
N MET A 422 -6.38 1.88 -9.00
CA MET A 422 -6.32 0.50 -8.52
C MET A 422 -5.02 -0.15 -8.95
N TYR A 423 -4.42 -0.93 -8.05
CA TYR A 423 -3.23 -1.72 -8.28
C TYR A 423 -3.52 -3.18 -7.94
N ALA A 424 -2.93 -4.12 -8.68
CA ALA A 424 -3.06 -5.54 -8.43
C ALA A 424 -1.74 -6.27 -8.62
N SER A 425 -1.51 -7.32 -7.82
CA SER A 425 -0.33 -8.17 -7.92
C SER A 425 -0.61 -9.61 -7.47
N TYR A 426 0.06 -10.56 -8.10
CA TYR A 426 0.10 -11.96 -7.66
C TYR A 426 1.23 -12.23 -6.64
N THR A 427 2.16 -11.29 -6.47
CA THR A 427 3.39 -11.50 -5.69
C THR A 427 3.54 -10.50 -4.54
N THR A 428 2.97 -9.29 -4.67
CA THR A 428 2.98 -8.27 -3.63
C THR A 428 1.64 -8.27 -2.88
N SER A 429 1.66 -8.61 -1.59
CA SER A 429 0.44 -8.70 -0.77
C SER A 429 -0.31 -7.38 -0.56
N ASN A 430 0.41 -6.26 -0.68
CA ASN A 430 -0.11 -4.90 -0.58
C ASN A 430 0.32 -4.09 -1.81
N PRO A 431 -0.33 -4.25 -2.97
CA PRO A 431 0.05 -3.51 -4.15
C PRO A 431 -0.01 -2.01 -3.90
N SER A 432 0.89 -1.25 -4.52
CA SER A 432 0.99 0.19 -4.36
C SER A 432 1.41 0.85 -5.67
N PRO A 433 1.40 2.20 -5.77
CA PRO A 433 1.98 2.91 -6.90
C PRO A 433 3.42 2.49 -7.24
N ALA A 434 4.21 2.02 -6.26
CA ALA A 434 5.54 1.49 -6.50
C ALA A 434 5.58 0.00 -6.83
N PHE A 435 4.66 -0.81 -6.29
CA PHE A 435 4.69 -2.27 -6.39
C PHE A 435 3.38 -2.82 -6.89
N TYR A 436 3.29 -3.03 -8.20
CA TYR A 436 2.11 -3.59 -8.84
C TYR A 436 2.47 -4.37 -10.10
N ASP A 437 1.74 -5.45 -10.37
CA ASP A 437 1.78 -6.11 -11.67
C ASP A 437 0.86 -5.36 -12.65
N HIS A 438 -0.33 -4.98 -12.19
CA HIS A 438 -1.40 -4.38 -13.00
C HIS A 438 -1.94 -3.09 -12.36
N LYS A 439 -2.26 -2.07 -13.16
CA LYS A 439 -2.84 -0.78 -12.72
C LYS A 439 -4.05 -0.42 -13.56
N LEU A 440 -5.05 0.15 -12.91
CA LEU A 440 -6.25 0.71 -13.51
C LEU A 440 -6.54 2.08 -12.91
N ASP A 441 -6.55 3.12 -13.73
CA ASP A 441 -7.04 4.44 -13.32
C ASP A 441 -8.54 4.55 -13.65
N SER A 442 -9.35 4.94 -12.66
CA SER A 442 -10.80 5.05 -12.78
C SER A 442 -11.33 6.39 -12.30
N ASP A 443 -12.33 6.92 -13.00
CA ASP A 443 -13.02 8.16 -12.68
C ASP A 443 -14.54 8.04 -12.91
N THR A 444 -15.28 9.08 -12.52
CA THR A 444 -16.74 9.12 -12.62
C THR A 444 -17.28 9.23 -14.06
N SER A 445 -16.44 9.49 -15.06
CA SER A 445 -16.90 9.77 -16.44
C SER A 445 -17.35 8.52 -17.20
N LYS A 446 -16.91 7.32 -16.80
CA LYS A 446 -17.22 6.05 -17.50
C LYS A 446 -18.21 5.15 -16.78
N GLY A 447 -18.62 5.49 -15.55
CA GLY A 447 -19.53 4.70 -14.73
C GLY A 447 -18.88 3.43 -14.14
N PHE A 448 -18.38 2.54 -14.99
CA PHE A 448 -17.64 1.34 -14.60
C PHE A 448 -16.49 1.00 -15.57
N TYR A 449 -15.51 0.27 -15.05
CA TYR A 449 -14.33 -0.21 -15.75
C TYR A 449 -14.19 -1.71 -15.52
N ASP A 450 -14.10 -2.47 -16.61
CA ASP A 450 -13.79 -3.90 -16.56
C ASP A 450 -12.28 -4.08 -16.77
N PHE A 451 -11.61 -4.69 -15.80
CA PHE A 451 -10.16 -4.86 -15.81
C PHE A 451 -9.81 -6.34 -15.75
N TYR A 452 -9.47 -6.90 -16.91
CA TYR A 452 -9.02 -8.28 -17.02
C TYR A 452 -7.54 -8.39 -16.64
N ILE A 453 -7.27 -9.28 -15.68
CA ILE A 453 -5.94 -9.64 -15.20
C ILE A 453 -5.67 -11.08 -15.66
N PRO A 454 -4.69 -11.30 -16.55
CA PRO A 454 -4.37 -12.63 -17.06
C PRO A 454 -3.76 -13.52 -15.98
N PRO A 455 -3.84 -14.86 -16.12
CA PRO A 455 -3.24 -15.79 -15.18
C PRO A 455 -1.72 -15.58 -15.02
N PRO A 456 -1.14 -15.93 -13.85
CA PRO A 456 0.28 -15.73 -13.59
C PRO A 456 1.17 -16.54 -14.56
N PRO A 457 2.25 -15.96 -15.12
CA PRO A 457 3.07 -16.60 -16.15
C PRO A 457 3.74 -17.92 -15.72
N SER A 458 4.04 -18.08 -14.42
CA SER A 458 4.86 -19.18 -13.89
C SER A 458 4.15 -20.53 -13.78
N LEU A 459 2.82 -20.59 -13.95
CA LEU A 459 2.06 -21.85 -13.87
C LEU A 459 1.77 -22.48 -15.24
N SER A 460 2.06 -21.76 -16.33
CA SER A 460 1.86 -22.24 -17.70
C SER A 460 2.86 -23.31 -18.17
N ARG A 461 3.95 -23.57 -17.41
CA ARG A 461 4.99 -24.56 -17.76
C ARG A 461 4.94 -25.89 -17.01
N VAL A 462 4.06 -26.06 -16.01
CA VAL A 462 4.06 -27.29 -15.17
C VAL A 462 3.21 -28.43 -15.75
N ARG A 463 2.35 -28.20 -16.77
CA ARG A 463 1.57 -29.29 -17.39
C ARG A 463 2.10 -29.66 -18.78
N ARG A 464 3.11 -30.52 -18.79
CA ARG A 464 3.24 -31.53 -19.87
C ARG A 464 3.27 -32.97 -19.37
N ASP A 465 3.32 -33.18 -18.05
CA ASP A 465 3.12 -34.47 -17.42
C ASP A 465 2.04 -34.33 -16.35
N VAL A 466 1.21 -35.36 -16.18
CA VAL A 466 0.06 -35.48 -15.27
C VAL A 466 -1.29 -35.12 -15.92
N SER A 467 -1.75 -36.04 -16.76
CA SER A 467 -3.17 -36.32 -16.96
C SER A 467 -3.77 -36.88 -15.66
N ASN A 468 -4.74 -36.15 -15.09
CA ASN A 468 -5.67 -36.47 -13.98
C ASN A 468 -5.54 -35.54 -12.76
N SER A 469 -6.17 -34.37 -12.85
CA SER A 469 -6.85 -33.69 -11.74
C SER A 469 -7.48 -32.38 -12.25
N THR A 470 -8.80 -32.41 -12.47
CA THR A 470 -9.65 -31.22 -12.64
C THR A 470 -9.91 -30.61 -11.26
N ALA A 471 -8.89 -30.01 -10.66
CA ALA A 471 -9.06 -29.11 -9.54
C ALA A 471 -9.02 -27.67 -10.07
N ASN A 472 -10.07 -26.92 -9.75
CA ASN A 472 -10.26 -25.50 -10.07
C ASN A 472 -9.26 -24.67 -9.24
N SER A 473 -7.97 -24.78 -9.56
CA SER A 473 -6.90 -24.19 -8.76
C SER A 473 -6.94 -22.68 -8.85
N THR A 474 -6.95 -22.02 -7.70
CA THR A 474 -6.92 -20.56 -7.59
C THR A 474 -5.60 -20.10 -6.97
N VAL A 475 -5.26 -18.84 -7.22
CA VAL A 475 -4.11 -18.13 -6.65
C VAL A 475 -4.59 -16.80 -6.07
N SER A 476 -3.97 -16.36 -4.99
CA SER A 476 -4.26 -15.05 -4.38
C SER A 476 -3.86 -13.92 -5.34
N LEU A 477 -4.85 -13.10 -5.69
CA LEU A 477 -4.66 -11.84 -6.39
C LEU A 477 -4.88 -10.72 -5.38
N TYR A 478 -3.78 -10.10 -4.96
CA TYR A 478 -3.79 -8.97 -4.05
C TYR A 478 -4.10 -7.71 -4.82
N THR A 479 -4.89 -6.82 -4.23
CA THR A 479 -5.30 -5.59 -4.87
C THR A 479 -5.39 -4.44 -3.88
N SER A 480 -5.25 -3.22 -4.37
CA SER A 480 -5.46 -2.01 -3.62
C SER A 480 -6.12 -0.93 -4.48
N ILE A 481 -6.87 -0.04 -3.85
CA ILE A 481 -7.52 1.12 -4.49
C ILE A 481 -7.10 2.36 -3.71
N TYR A 482 -6.49 3.34 -4.38
CA TYR A 482 -6.05 4.61 -3.81
C TYR A 482 -6.95 5.76 -4.27
N GLY A 483 -7.32 6.68 -3.38
CA GLY A 483 -7.96 7.95 -3.78
C GLY A 483 -6.93 8.93 -4.33
N THR A 484 -7.09 9.38 -5.59
CA THR A 484 -6.06 10.18 -6.30
C THR A 484 -6.52 11.58 -6.71
N GLY A 485 -7.81 11.91 -6.57
CA GLY A 485 -8.38 13.21 -6.94
C GLY A 485 -8.16 14.34 -5.94
N THR A 486 -8.47 15.58 -6.35
CA THR A 486 -8.41 16.79 -5.49
C THR A 486 -9.61 16.97 -4.56
N GLY A 487 -10.64 16.13 -4.71
CA GLY A 487 -11.81 16.14 -3.84
C GLY A 487 -11.53 15.41 -2.52
N ASP A 488 -12.21 15.83 -1.45
CA ASP A 488 -12.03 15.25 -0.11
C ASP A 488 -12.56 13.82 0.02
N THR A 489 -13.25 13.28 -0.99
CA THR A 489 -13.97 12.01 -0.91
C THR A 489 -14.05 11.32 -2.28
N ASN A 490 -13.54 10.10 -2.36
CA ASN A 490 -13.56 9.21 -3.52
C ASN A 490 -14.34 7.95 -3.15
N THR A 491 -15.48 7.70 -3.80
CA THR A 491 -16.34 6.55 -3.51
C THR A 491 -16.28 5.56 -4.66
N PHE A 492 -15.94 4.31 -4.33
CA PHE A 492 -15.76 3.22 -5.27
C PHE A 492 -16.68 2.05 -4.96
N LYS A 493 -16.95 1.26 -5.98
CA LYS A 493 -17.61 -0.03 -5.92
C LYS A 493 -16.80 -1.04 -6.73
N ILE A 494 -16.46 -2.18 -6.14
CA ILE A 494 -15.62 -3.20 -6.75
C ILE A 494 -16.28 -4.59 -6.66
N THR A 495 -16.15 -5.36 -7.73
CA THR A 495 -16.60 -6.76 -7.83
C THR A 495 -15.58 -7.55 -8.64
N MET A 496 -15.24 -8.77 -8.23
CA MET A 496 -14.35 -9.65 -9.00
C MET A 496 -15.10 -10.87 -9.53
N TYR A 497 -14.80 -11.25 -10.77
CA TYR A 497 -15.26 -12.45 -11.44
C TYR A 497 -14.07 -13.34 -11.79
N VAL A 498 -14.26 -14.66 -11.72
CA VAL A 498 -13.21 -15.63 -12.05
C VAL A 498 -13.11 -15.76 -13.57
N GLY A 499 -11.89 -15.65 -14.10
CA GLY A 499 -11.63 -15.76 -15.53
C GLY A 499 -11.90 -14.48 -16.33
N GLN A 500 -11.88 -14.64 -17.66
CA GLN A 500 -12.27 -13.57 -18.58
C GLN A 500 -13.79 -13.58 -18.72
N GLU A 501 -14.46 -12.58 -18.15
CA GLU A 501 -15.87 -12.37 -18.45
C GLU A 501 -16.02 -11.65 -19.79
N ASN A 502 -16.64 -12.32 -20.75
CA ASN A 502 -17.15 -11.68 -21.96
C ASN A 502 -18.46 -10.98 -21.61
N PHE A 503 -18.39 -9.78 -21.03
CA PHE A 503 -19.56 -8.92 -21.00
C PHE A 503 -19.86 -8.54 -22.45
N GLY A 504 -20.89 -9.16 -23.01
CA GLY A 504 -21.41 -8.87 -24.34
C GLY A 504 -21.91 -7.44 -24.43
N GLY A 505 -20.99 -6.49 -24.59
CA GLY A 505 -21.26 -5.22 -25.23
C GLY A 505 -20.93 -5.39 -26.70
N SER A 506 -21.93 -5.22 -27.56
CA SER A 506 -21.77 -4.99 -28.99
C SER A 506 -20.96 -3.70 -29.23
N GLY A 507 -19.66 -3.75 -28.95
CA GLY A 507 -18.68 -2.76 -29.34
C GLY A 507 -17.82 -3.39 -30.42
N THR A 508 -18.40 -3.66 -31.58
CA THR A 508 -17.61 -3.92 -32.78
C THR A 508 -16.55 -2.84 -32.92
N VAL A 509 -15.41 -3.22 -33.50
CA VAL A 509 -14.21 -2.44 -33.84
C VAL A 509 -14.54 -1.26 -34.78
N SER A 510 -15.39 -0.35 -34.34
CA SER A 510 -15.99 0.74 -35.15
C SER A 510 -16.00 2.10 -34.41
N GLY A 511 -15.66 2.13 -33.11
CA GLY A 511 -15.61 3.36 -32.32
C GLY A 511 -14.44 4.30 -32.63
N CYS A 512 -13.34 3.79 -33.21
CA CYS A 512 -12.16 4.61 -33.53
C CYS A 512 -12.23 5.26 -34.93
N LEU A 513 -13.18 4.86 -35.78
CA LEU A 513 -13.36 5.41 -37.14
C LEU A 513 -14.49 6.45 -37.25
N LYS A 514 -15.39 6.55 -36.26
CA LYS A 514 -16.50 7.53 -36.29
C LYS A 514 -16.13 8.91 -35.75
N ASN A 515 -15.13 9.03 -34.88
CA ASN A 515 -14.68 10.33 -34.36
C ASN A 515 -13.74 11.07 -35.32
N ILE A 516 -13.14 10.39 -36.30
CA ILE A 516 -12.37 11.05 -37.37
C ILE A 516 -13.32 11.64 -38.42
N ALA A 517 -14.44 10.98 -38.73
CA ALA A 517 -15.42 11.50 -39.69
C ALA A 517 -16.19 12.73 -39.15
N LEU A 518 -16.48 12.79 -37.84
CA LEU A 518 -17.17 13.94 -37.24
C LEU A 518 -16.23 15.15 -37.05
N ALA A 519 -14.95 14.92 -36.75
CA ALA A 519 -13.94 15.98 -36.67
C ALA A 519 -13.61 16.58 -38.05
N VAL A 520 -13.64 15.78 -39.12
CA VAL A 520 -13.43 16.25 -40.49
C VAL A 520 -14.63 17.05 -41.02
N LEU A 521 -15.88 16.70 -40.65
CA LEU A 521 -17.06 17.50 -41.02
C LEU A 521 -17.15 18.84 -40.29
N LEU A 522 -16.73 18.90 -39.02
CA LEU A 522 -16.71 20.14 -38.23
C LEU A 522 -15.58 21.10 -38.64
N CYS A 523 -14.46 20.58 -39.16
CA CYS A 523 -13.39 21.42 -39.71
C CYS A 523 -13.75 22.05 -41.07
N MET A 524 -14.63 21.41 -41.87
CA MET A 524 -15.05 21.96 -43.17
C MET A 524 -16.16 23.01 -43.09
N MET A 525 -16.87 23.15 -41.96
CA MET A 525 -17.90 24.19 -41.79
C MET A 525 -17.39 25.48 -41.13
N VAL A 526 -16.10 25.57 -40.78
CA VAL A 526 -15.47 26.79 -40.22
C VAL A 526 -14.60 27.53 -41.26
N TYR A 527 -14.45 26.97 -42.47
CA TYR A 527 -13.82 27.63 -43.62
C TYR A 527 -14.75 27.57 -44.85
N SER A 528 -15.91 28.20 -44.76
CA SER A 528 -16.78 28.58 -45.89
C SER A 528 -17.47 29.90 -45.59
#